data_AF-A0A1B2EYK2-F1
#
_entry.id   AF-A0A1B2EYK2-F1
#
_cell.length_a   1.000
_cell.length_b   1.000
_cell.length_c   1.000
_cell.angle_alpha   90.00
_cell.angle_beta   90.00
_cell.angle_gamma   90.00
#
_symmetry.space_group_name_H-M   'P 1'
#
loop_
_entity.id
_entity.type
_entity.pdbx_description
1 polymer ?
#
loop_
_entity_poly.entity_id
_entity_poly.type
_entity_poly.pdbx_seq_one_letter_code
_entity_poly.pdbx_strand_id
1 'polypeptide(L)'
;MKTDRVFKRAFNETLDLVSKLEDGGWIPSESTLSAQLNVSRTTVRKILAALSAHGVVTGSAPRRIVATAGAESHRFPEAETIPMAEQVEKRFMEWMLRDNACPGTAINELELARQFGVATTGIREFLNRFQRFGLIEKRPNAGWVFKGFTARFALELFEIREMFEVRSAKAFAALPEDSPLWEQLKALRQKHIALLGELDQRFHDFSDLDSRFHRLITSASPNRFIDSFYDTITLVFHYHYQWNKQDERQRNEIAIREHLTYIEALLRRDTSAVELACRAHLASAKVTLIRSTSGHDKVTKEATQ
;
A
#
# COMPACT_ATOMS: atom_id res chain seq x y z
N MET A 1 15.29 3.72 20.33
CA MET A 1 14.67 2.74 19.41
C MET A 1 13.95 3.37 18.22
N LYS A 2 12.94 4.28 18.37
CA LYS A 2 12.26 4.91 17.21
C LYS A 2 13.19 5.78 16.33
N THR A 3 14.07 6.58 16.93
CA THR A 3 14.98 7.50 16.23
C THR A 3 16.03 6.79 15.37
N ASP A 4 16.45 5.58 15.79
CA ASP A 4 17.43 4.77 15.07
C ASP A 4 16.82 4.16 13.79
N ARG A 5 15.57 3.69 13.86
CA ARG A 5 14.86 3.11 12.71
C ARG A 5 14.53 4.13 11.62
N VAL A 6 14.05 5.32 12.00
CA VAL A 6 13.79 6.42 11.04
C VAL A 6 15.06 6.83 10.31
N PHE A 7 16.19 6.89 11.04
CA PHE A 7 17.49 7.15 10.42
C PHE A 7 17.86 6.04 9.43
N LYS A 8 17.82 4.77 9.84
CA LYS A 8 18.19 3.62 8.98
C LYS A 8 17.32 3.52 7.72
N ARG A 9 16.01 3.74 7.85
CA ARG A 9 15.08 3.80 6.71
C ARG A 9 15.46 4.92 5.74
N ALA A 10 15.55 6.15 6.23
CA ALA A 10 15.88 7.31 5.40
C ALA A 10 17.29 7.23 4.82
N PHE A 11 18.23 6.55 5.50
CA PHE A 11 19.55 6.22 4.96
C PHE A 11 19.43 5.31 3.73
N ASN A 12 18.70 4.19 3.83
CA ASN A 12 18.47 3.29 2.70
C ASN A 12 17.75 3.99 1.53
N GLU A 13 16.73 4.82 1.80
CA GLU A 13 16.02 5.59 0.77
C GLU A 13 16.94 6.62 0.08
N THR A 14 17.85 7.26 0.84
CA THR A 14 18.85 8.19 0.26
C THR A 14 19.86 7.42 -0.59
N LEU A 15 20.26 6.23 -0.15
CA LEU A 15 21.14 5.34 -0.89
C LEU A 15 20.52 4.93 -2.23
N ASP A 16 19.23 4.58 -2.24
CA ASP A 16 18.44 4.25 -3.44
C ASP A 16 18.27 5.45 -4.39
N LEU A 17 18.27 6.68 -3.85
CA LEU A 17 18.27 7.90 -4.66
C LEU A 17 19.63 8.11 -5.30
N VAL A 18 20.70 7.97 -4.53
CA VAL A 18 22.09 8.16 -4.99
C VAL A 18 22.47 7.11 -6.03
N SER A 19 22.05 5.86 -5.88
CA SER A 19 22.34 4.79 -6.85
C SER A 19 21.68 5.00 -8.22
N LYS A 20 20.67 5.85 -8.32
CA LYS A 20 20.01 6.23 -9.58
C LYS A 20 20.67 7.43 -10.27
N LEU A 21 21.62 8.10 -9.61
CA LEU A 21 22.36 9.22 -10.17
C LEU A 21 23.66 8.71 -10.80
N GLU A 22 24.11 9.36 -11.87
CA GLU A 22 25.41 9.09 -12.47
C GLU A 22 26.56 9.48 -11.53
N ASP A 23 27.73 8.86 -11.70
CA ASP A 23 28.94 9.25 -10.96
C ASP A 23 29.27 10.73 -11.20
N GLY A 24 29.53 11.48 -10.13
CA GLY A 24 29.68 12.93 -10.18
C GLY A 24 28.35 13.71 -10.24
N GLY A 25 27.21 13.02 -10.27
CA GLY A 25 25.87 13.61 -10.26
C GLY A 25 25.57 14.40 -8.98
N TRP A 26 24.76 15.45 -9.12
CA TRP A 26 24.40 16.34 -8.01
C TRP A 26 23.40 15.70 -7.06
N ILE A 27 23.71 15.74 -5.76
CA ILE A 27 22.78 15.28 -4.73
C ILE A 27 21.77 16.39 -4.42
N PRO A 28 20.46 16.07 -4.29
CA PRO A 28 19.45 17.05 -3.93
C PRO A 28 19.78 17.78 -2.62
N SER A 29 19.30 19.02 -2.50
CA SER A 29 19.55 19.85 -1.31
C SER A 29 19.02 19.20 -0.03
N GLU A 30 19.57 19.57 1.14
CA GLU A 30 19.09 19.08 2.43
C GLU A 30 17.60 19.36 2.66
N SER A 31 17.09 20.46 2.11
CA SER A 31 15.66 20.79 2.19
C SER A 31 14.81 19.91 1.29
N THR A 32 15.31 19.61 0.08
CA THR A 32 14.64 18.72 -0.87
C THR A 32 14.56 17.30 -0.32
N LEU A 33 15.68 16.77 0.18
CA LEU A 33 15.75 15.45 0.80
C LEU A 33 14.86 15.36 2.06
N SER A 34 14.85 16.41 2.89
CA SER A 34 14.00 16.46 4.08
C SER A 34 12.52 16.34 3.73
N ALA A 35 12.07 17.02 2.66
CA ALA A 35 10.70 16.93 2.17
C ALA A 35 10.39 15.58 1.53
N GLN A 36 11.28 15.04 0.70
CA GLN A 36 11.09 13.74 0.03
C GLN A 36 11.05 12.56 1.00
N LEU A 37 11.97 12.53 1.97
CA LEU A 37 12.12 11.43 2.93
C LEU A 37 11.21 11.59 4.17
N ASN A 38 10.51 12.73 4.28
CA ASN A 38 9.70 13.11 5.44
C ASN A 38 10.45 12.97 6.78
N VAL A 39 11.67 13.49 6.84
CA VAL A 39 12.52 13.53 8.04
C VAL A 39 13.10 14.92 8.26
N SER A 40 13.56 15.21 9.48
CA SER A 40 14.17 16.51 9.80
C SER A 40 15.45 16.76 8.98
N ARG A 41 15.76 18.02 8.68
CA ARG A 41 17.04 18.41 8.06
C ARG A 41 18.26 17.94 8.87
N THR A 42 18.15 17.87 10.20
CA THR A 42 19.18 17.31 11.08
C THR A 42 19.43 15.83 10.80
N THR A 43 18.36 15.06 10.55
CA THR A 43 18.46 13.65 10.15
C THR A 43 19.14 13.52 8.79
N VAL A 44 18.74 14.33 7.81
CA VAL A 44 19.37 14.36 6.47
C VAL A 44 20.87 14.65 6.58
N ARG A 45 21.28 15.63 7.39
CA ARG A 45 22.70 15.93 7.61
C ARG A 45 23.48 14.75 8.17
N LYS A 46 22.90 14.03 9.14
CA LYS A 46 23.51 12.82 9.70
C LYS A 46 23.65 11.71 8.65
N ILE A 47 22.64 11.54 7.79
CA ILE A 47 22.64 10.55 6.71
C ILE A 47 23.75 10.88 5.70
N LEU A 48 23.80 12.13 5.22
CA LEU A 48 24.82 12.57 4.26
C LEU A 48 26.23 12.47 4.84
N ALA A 49 26.41 12.78 6.13
CA ALA A 49 27.70 12.58 6.80
C ALA A 49 28.10 11.09 6.86
N ALA A 50 27.15 10.19 7.15
CA ALA A 50 27.39 8.75 7.14
C ALA A 50 27.72 8.23 5.74
N LEU A 51 26.97 8.65 4.70
CA LEU A 51 27.25 8.30 3.31
C LEU A 51 28.62 8.82 2.83
N SER A 52 29.02 10.01 3.28
CA SER A 52 30.37 10.52 3.01
C SER A 52 31.46 9.74 3.72
N ALA A 53 31.23 9.30 4.95
CA ALA A 53 32.17 8.42 5.65
C ALA A 53 32.31 7.05 4.95
N HIS A 54 31.26 6.59 4.27
CA HIS A 54 31.27 5.39 3.45
C HIS A 54 31.75 5.62 2.00
N GLY A 55 32.19 6.83 1.65
CA GLY A 55 32.70 7.12 0.29
C GLY A 55 31.63 7.07 -0.81
N VAL A 56 30.34 7.05 -0.45
CA VAL A 56 29.22 7.07 -1.40
C VAL A 56 28.99 8.50 -1.94
N VAL A 57 29.25 9.49 -1.09
CA VAL A 57 29.03 10.91 -1.37
C VAL A 57 30.28 11.72 -1.04
N THR A 58 30.68 12.63 -1.92
CA THR A 58 31.79 13.56 -1.65
C THR A 58 31.35 15.03 -1.75
N GLY A 59 32.18 15.93 -1.22
CA GLY A 59 31.91 17.35 -1.11
C GLY A 59 31.26 17.75 0.22
N SER A 60 30.97 19.04 0.38
CA SER A 60 30.41 19.64 1.58
C SER A 60 29.21 20.52 1.24
N ALA A 61 28.40 20.86 2.24
CA ALA A 61 27.27 21.76 2.00
C ALA A 61 27.76 23.10 1.37
N PRO A 62 27.05 23.64 0.36
CA PRO A 62 25.73 23.22 -0.14
C PRO A 62 25.78 22.20 -1.30
N ARG A 63 26.98 21.77 -1.72
CA ARG A 63 27.20 21.07 -2.99
C ARG A 63 27.92 19.74 -2.77
N ARG A 64 27.14 18.66 -2.83
CA ARG A 64 27.62 17.27 -2.71
C ARG A 64 27.36 16.52 -4.01
N ILE A 65 28.27 15.61 -4.37
CA ILE A 65 28.21 14.81 -5.59
C ILE A 65 28.39 13.32 -5.27
N VAL A 66 27.94 12.45 -6.16
CA VAL A 66 28.15 11.00 -6.08
C VAL A 66 29.62 10.68 -6.32
N ALA A 67 30.24 9.89 -5.45
CA ALA A 67 31.68 9.61 -5.48
C ALA A 67 32.05 8.27 -6.14
N THR A 68 31.29 7.19 -5.88
CA THR A 68 31.49 5.88 -6.54
C THR A 68 30.30 4.92 -6.32
N ALA A 69 29.96 4.14 -7.35
CA ALA A 69 28.99 3.04 -7.30
C ALA A 69 29.51 1.82 -6.49
N GLY A 70 29.18 1.80 -5.19
CA GLY A 70 29.36 0.66 -4.27
C GLY A 70 28.35 0.65 -3.12
N ALA A 71 27.29 1.45 -3.30
CA ALA A 71 26.29 1.84 -2.32
C ALA A 71 25.65 0.64 -1.59
N GLU A 72 25.41 -0.47 -2.29
CA GLU A 72 24.62 -1.60 -1.75
C GLU A 72 25.24 -2.27 -0.51
N SER A 73 26.56 -2.25 -0.36
CA SER A 73 27.26 -2.90 0.76
C SER A 73 27.04 -2.23 2.13
N HIS A 74 26.46 -1.03 2.13
CA HIS A 74 26.23 -0.23 3.34
C HIS A 74 24.75 -0.14 3.75
N ARG A 75 23.88 -0.93 3.11
CA ARG A 75 22.44 -0.95 3.39
C ARG A 75 22.14 -1.55 4.76
N PHE A 76 21.26 -0.92 5.53
CA PHE A 76 20.73 -1.53 6.76
C PHE A 76 19.73 -2.65 6.42
N PRO A 77 19.70 -3.77 7.16
CA PRO A 77 18.70 -4.83 6.96
C PRO A 77 17.27 -4.32 7.10
N GLU A 78 16.33 -4.86 6.31
CA GLU A 78 14.89 -4.51 6.39
C GLU A 78 14.34 -4.61 7.83
N ALA A 79 14.83 -5.62 8.58
CA ALA A 79 14.50 -5.86 9.98
C ALA A 79 14.72 -4.63 10.87
N GLU A 80 15.70 -3.79 10.52
CA GLU A 80 16.11 -2.61 11.27
C GLU A 80 15.54 -1.30 10.74
N THR A 81 14.97 -1.31 9.53
CA THR A 81 14.47 -0.10 8.84
C THR A 81 12.94 -0.02 8.84
N ILE A 82 12.25 -1.16 8.87
CA ILE A 82 10.80 -1.25 8.80
C ILE A 82 10.23 -1.62 10.19
N PRO A 83 9.09 -1.07 10.65
CA PRO A 83 8.42 -1.56 11.85
C PRO A 83 8.11 -3.05 11.77
N MET A 84 8.32 -3.79 12.87
CA MET A 84 8.04 -5.24 12.91
C MET A 84 6.62 -5.58 12.43
N ALA A 85 5.62 -4.78 12.79
CA ALA A 85 4.24 -4.99 12.35
C ALA A 85 4.08 -4.93 10.82
N GLU A 86 4.77 -4.00 10.15
CA GLU A 86 4.75 -3.84 8.70
C GLU A 86 5.53 -4.96 8.00
N GLN A 87 6.65 -5.40 8.58
CA GLN A 87 7.36 -6.58 8.09
C GLN A 87 6.49 -7.85 8.17
N VAL A 88 5.85 -8.08 9.33
CA VAL A 88 4.94 -9.20 9.53
C VAL A 88 3.81 -9.14 8.51
N GLU A 89 3.22 -7.97 8.32
CA GLU A 89 2.15 -7.75 7.34
C GLU A 89 2.57 -8.10 5.93
N LYS A 90 3.68 -7.53 5.44
CA LYS A 90 4.19 -7.81 4.11
C LYS A 90 4.45 -9.29 3.89
N ARG A 91 5.20 -9.91 4.81
CA ARG A 91 5.57 -11.32 4.72
C ARG A 91 4.36 -12.25 4.84
N PHE A 92 3.39 -11.89 5.67
CA PHE A 92 2.17 -12.68 5.81
C PHE A 92 1.30 -12.61 4.56
N MET A 93 1.12 -11.42 3.98
CA MET A 93 0.35 -11.26 2.76
C MET A 93 1.03 -11.96 1.57
N GLU A 94 2.38 -11.94 1.49
CA GLU A 94 3.15 -12.77 0.55
C GLU A 94 2.96 -14.27 0.80
N TRP A 95 2.94 -14.70 2.07
CA TRP A 95 2.72 -16.09 2.46
C TRP A 95 1.32 -16.59 2.08
N MET A 96 0.28 -15.77 2.24
CA MET A 96 -1.11 -16.10 1.89
C MET A 96 -1.32 -16.38 0.40
N LEU A 97 -0.39 -15.94 -0.46
CA LEU A 97 -0.48 -16.08 -1.91
C LEU A 97 0.23 -17.29 -2.47
N ARG A 98 0.97 -18.01 -1.62
CA ARG A 98 1.62 -19.23 -2.06
C ARG A 98 0.55 -20.27 -2.32
N ASP A 99 0.75 -21.11 -3.32
CA ASP A 99 -0.22 -22.14 -3.73
C ASP A 99 -0.63 -23.10 -2.59
N ASN A 100 0.15 -23.19 -1.52
CA ASN A 100 -0.13 -24.02 -0.34
C ASN A 100 -0.89 -23.30 0.79
N ALA A 101 -1.14 -22.00 0.69
CA ALA A 101 -1.92 -21.25 1.67
C ALA A 101 -3.43 -21.32 1.32
N CYS A 102 -4.01 -22.51 1.47
CA CYS A 102 -5.44 -22.72 1.23
C CYS A 102 -6.29 -22.38 2.48
N PRO A 103 -7.60 -22.07 2.29
CA PRO A 103 -8.55 -22.07 3.39
C PRO A 103 -8.47 -23.38 4.17
N GLY A 104 -8.36 -23.30 5.50
CA GLY A 104 -8.17 -24.44 6.40
C GLY A 104 -6.72 -24.69 6.80
N THR A 105 -5.72 -24.07 6.15
CA THR A 105 -4.31 -24.23 6.52
C THR A 105 -4.06 -23.82 7.96
N ALA A 106 -3.45 -24.72 8.74
CA ALA A 106 -3.02 -24.42 10.10
C ALA A 106 -1.83 -23.46 10.08
N ILE A 107 -1.88 -22.44 10.93
CA ILE A 107 -0.81 -21.44 11.10
C ILE A 107 -0.11 -21.71 12.43
N ASN A 108 1.21 -21.95 12.35
CA ASN A 108 2.08 -22.07 13.50
C ASN A 108 2.86 -20.75 13.70
N GLU A 109 2.65 -20.09 14.85
CA GLU A 109 3.29 -18.81 15.17
C GLU A 109 4.82 -18.88 15.17
N LEU A 110 5.40 -19.97 15.69
CA LEU A 110 6.83 -20.15 15.82
C LEU A 110 7.48 -20.37 14.45
N GLU A 111 6.83 -21.16 13.60
CA GLU A 111 7.29 -21.41 12.24
C GLU A 111 7.23 -20.13 11.39
N LEU A 112 6.12 -19.38 11.46
CA LEU A 112 6.02 -18.09 10.75
C LEU A 112 7.03 -17.08 11.27
N ALA A 113 7.25 -17.00 12.58
CA ALA A 113 8.27 -16.12 13.16
C ALA A 113 9.67 -16.43 12.62
N ARG A 114 10.01 -17.72 12.53
CA ARG A 114 11.27 -18.19 11.95
C ARG A 114 11.38 -17.86 10.47
N GLN A 115 10.33 -18.12 9.68
CA GLN A 115 10.32 -17.84 8.24
C GLN A 115 10.39 -16.34 7.95
N PHE A 116 9.72 -15.51 8.75
CA PHE A 116 9.67 -14.06 8.51
C PHE A 116 10.85 -13.32 9.14
N GLY A 117 11.63 -13.99 10.01
CA GLY A 117 12.76 -13.37 10.72
C GLY A 117 12.33 -12.35 11.78
N VAL A 118 11.19 -12.58 12.43
CA VAL A 118 10.56 -11.65 13.38
C VAL A 118 10.24 -12.34 14.71
N ALA A 119 9.94 -11.55 15.75
CA ALA A 119 9.52 -12.11 17.04
C ALA A 119 8.12 -12.75 16.95
N THR A 120 7.92 -13.85 17.68
CA THR A 120 6.62 -14.56 17.77
C THR A 120 5.49 -13.69 18.31
N THR A 121 5.80 -12.72 19.17
CA THR A 121 4.82 -11.73 19.65
C THR A 121 4.27 -10.89 18.52
N GLY A 122 5.09 -10.49 17.56
CA GLY A 122 4.66 -9.73 16.38
C GLY A 122 3.74 -10.53 15.46
N ILE A 123 4.05 -11.81 15.25
CA ILE A 123 3.15 -12.73 14.54
C ILE A 123 1.80 -12.81 15.27
N ARG A 124 1.81 -13.05 16.59
CA ARG A 124 0.58 -13.17 17.37
C ARG A 124 -0.27 -11.90 17.36
N GLU A 125 0.35 -10.73 17.52
CA GLU A 125 -0.36 -9.44 17.43
C GLU A 125 -1.02 -9.27 16.06
N PHE A 126 -0.29 -9.59 15.00
CA PHE A 126 -0.82 -9.55 13.64
C PHE A 126 -1.99 -10.53 13.46
N LEU A 127 -1.85 -11.80 13.86
CA LEU A 127 -2.92 -12.79 13.73
C LEU A 127 -4.18 -12.38 14.50
N ASN A 128 -4.04 -11.85 15.72
CA ASN A 128 -5.16 -11.32 16.50
C ASN A 128 -5.88 -10.14 15.80
N ARG A 129 -5.13 -9.27 15.13
CA ARG A 129 -5.69 -8.15 14.36
C ARG A 129 -6.55 -8.66 13.20
N PHE A 130 -6.05 -9.65 12.46
CA PHE A 130 -6.75 -10.21 11.29
C PHE A 130 -7.89 -11.14 11.64
N GLN A 131 -7.85 -11.76 12.83
CA GLN A 131 -8.93 -12.59 13.33
C GLN A 131 -10.28 -11.84 13.32
N ARG A 132 -10.26 -10.54 13.60
CA ARG A 132 -11.47 -9.70 13.65
C ARG A 132 -12.19 -9.59 12.32
N PHE A 133 -11.49 -9.84 11.21
CA PHE A 133 -12.02 -9.75 9.86
C PHE A 133 -12.37 -11.13 9.29
N GLY A 134 -12.20 -12.21 10.06
CA GLY A 134 -12.58 -13.55 9.62
C GLY A 134 -11.63 -14.21 8.62
N LEU A 135 -10.51 -13.57 8.27
CA LEU A 135 -9.44 -14.17 7.45
C LEU A 135 -8.65 -15.23 8.22
N ILE A 136 -8.67 -15.15 9.55
CA ILE A 136 -7.95 -16.05 10.45
C ILE A 136 -8.90 -16.43 11.58
N GLU A 137 -8.89 -17.68 11.98
CA GLU A 137 -9.67 -18.20 13.09
C GLU A 137 -8.72 -18.75 14.15
N LYS A 138 -8.93 -18.38 15.41
CA LYS A 138 -8.23 -19.01 16.52
C LYS A 138 -9.07 -20.16 17.03
N ARG A 139 -8.57 -21.40 16.91
CA ARG A 139 -9.24 -22.59 17.43
C ARG A 139 -8.74 -22.90 18.83
N PRO A 140 -9.64 -23.24 19.78
CA PRO A 140 -9.24 -23.78 21.07
C PRO A 140 -8.32 -24.99 20.88
N ASN A 141 -7.13 -24.98 21.48
CA ASN A 141 -6.13 -26.06 21.47
C ASN A 141 -5.50 -26.43 20.11
N ALA A 142 -5.98 -25.90 18.98
CA ALA A 142 -5.45 -26.19 17.63
C ALA A 142 -4.70 -25.01 16.99
N GLY A 143 -4.47 -23.93 17.73
CA GLY A 143 -3.73 -22.76 17.26
C GLY A 143 -4.55 -21.88 16.30
N TRP A 144 -3.92 -21.44 15.22
CA TRP A 144 -4.52 -20.53 14.25
C TRP A 144 -4.84 -21.27 12.96
N VAL A 145 -5.93 -20.89 12.30
CA VAL A 145 -6.34 -21.46 11.02
C VAL A 145 -6.59 -20.33 10.04
N PHE A 146 -5.96 -20.42 8.87
CA PHE A 146 -6.22 -19.52 7.77
C PHE A 146 -7.59 -19.82 7.17
N LYS A 147 -8.46 -18.81 7.04
CA LYS A 147 -9.82 -18.98 6.47
C LYS A 147 -9.89 -18.62 4.99
N GLY A 148 -8.83 -18.03 4.44
CA GLY A 148 -8.74 -17.71 3.03
C GLY A 148 -9.44 -16.43 2.61
N PHE A 149 -8.94 -15.84 1.51
CA PHE A 149 -9.68 -14.85 0.73
C PHE A 149 -10.67 -15.56 -0.19
N THR A 150 -11.80 -15.98 0.38
CA THR A 150 -12.85 -16.67 -0.39
C THR A 150 -13.69 -15.67 -1.18
N ALA A 151 -14.40 -16.14 -2.21
CA ALA A 151 -15.39 -15.31 -2.91
C ALA A 151 -16.45 -14.74 -1.95
N ARG A 152 -16.84 -15.51 -0.92
CA ARG A 152 -17.76 -15.06 0.12
C ARG A 152 -17.19 -13.89 0.93
N PHE A 153 -15.94 -13.99 1.38
CA PHE A 153 -15.26 -12.90 2.08
C PHE A 153 -15.20 -11.64 1.21
N ALA A 154 -14.89 -11.79 -0.08
CA ALA A 154 -14.86 -10.67 -1.01
C ALA A 154 -16.23 -9.98 -1.14
N LEU A 155 -17.33 -10.75 -1.20
CA LEU A 155 -18.69 -10.20 -1.24
C LEU A 155 -19.03 -9.43 0.04
N GLU A 156 -18.80 -10.03 1.20
CA GLU A 156 -19.06 -9.42 2.52
C GLU A 156 -18.26 -8.10 2.69
N LEU A 157 -17.00 -8.08 2.26
CA LEU A 157 -16.16 -6.89 2.29
C LEU A 157 -16.71 -5.78 1.36
N PHE A 158 -17.16 -6.14 0.16
CA PHE A 158 -17.67 -5.18 -0.81
C PHE A 158 -19.00 -4.56 -0.40
N GLU A 159 -19.88 -5.31 0.27
CA GLU A 159 -21.13 -4.77 0.81
C GLU A 159 -20.86 -3.60 1.76
N ILE A 160 -19.94 -3.80 2.71
CA ILE A 160 -19.54 -2.76 3.67
C ILE A 160 -18.82 -1.59 2.97
N ARG A 161 -17.90 -1.89 2.03
CA ARG A 161 -17.18 -0.87 1.26
C ARG A 161 -18.14 0.03 0.48
N GLU A 162 -19.13 -0.56 -0.21
CA GLU A 162 -20.10 0.19 -1.00
C GLU A 162 -20.95 1.14 -0.15
N MET A 163 -21.40 0.68 1.02
CA MET A 163 -22.16 1.54 1.94
C MET A 163 -21.40 2.80 2.36
N PHE A 164 -20.10 2.66 2.64
CA PHE A 164 -19.28 3.77 3.12
C PHE A 164 -18.80 4.67 1.99
N GLU A 165 -18.33 4.10 0.88
CA GLU A 165 -17.81 4.87 -0.27
C GLU A 165 -18.91 5.72 -0.90
N VAL A 166 -20.12 5.19 -1.09
CA VAL A 166 -21.25 5.95 -1.64
C VAL A 166 -21.67 7.08 -0.69
N ARG A 167 -21.70 6.82 0.62
CA ARG A 167 -21.96 7.86 1.62
C ARG A 167 -20.91 8.97 1.56
N SER A 168 -19.64 8.60 1.52
CA SER A 168 -18.52 9.54 1.47
C SER A 168 -18.48 10.31 0.16
N ALA A 169 -18.83 9.68 -0.96
CA ALA A 169 -19.01 10.33 -2.27
C ALA A 169 -20.00 11.48 -2.20
N LYS A 170 -21.18 11.22 -1.62
CA LYS A 170 -22.24 12.21 -1.43
C LYS A 170 -21.79 13.33 -0.50
N ALA A 171 -21.12 13.00 0.59
CA ALA A 171 -20.56 13.99 1.51
C ALA A 171 -19.51 14.88 0.83
N PHE A 172 -18.62 14.29 0.01
CA PHE A 172 -17.61 15.01 -0.75
C PHE A 172 -18.24 15.98 -1.75
N ALA A 173 -19.24 15.53 -2.51
CA ALA A 173 -19.95 16.37 -3.47
C ALA A 173 -20.67 17.57 -2.81
N ALA A 174 -21.07 17.43 -1.53
CA ALA A 174 -21.74 18.46 -0.75
C ALA A 174 -20.79 19.42 0.00
N LEU A 175 -19.46 19.28 -0.17
CA LEU A 175 -18.50 20.16 0.48
C LEU A 175 -18.64 21.62 0.01
N PRO A 176 -18.37 22.61 0.88
CA PRO A 176 -18.21 24.01 0.49
C PRO A 176 -17.17 24.20 -0.61
N GLU A 177 -17.32 25.24 -1.43
CA GLU A 177 -16.44 25.47 -2.59
C GLU A 177 -14.98 25.74 -2.20
N ASP A 178 -14.80 26.36 -1.03
CA ASP A 178 -13.51 26.73 -0.45
C ASP A 178 -12.85 25.58 0.33
N SER A 179 -13.48 24.39 0.36
CA SER A 179 -12.89 23.21 1.00
C SER A 179 -11.53 22.88 0.36
N PRO A 180 -10.46 22.68 1.17
CA PRO A 180 -9.14 22.34 0.65
C PRO A 180 -9.09 20.95 0.00
N LEU A 181 -10.13 20.12 0.18
CA LEU A 181 -10.22 18.80 -0.44
C LEU A 181 -10.40 18.90 -1.96
N TRP A 182 -10.95 20.00 -2.49
CA TRP A 182 -11.08 20.20 -3.93
C TRP A 182 -9.73 20.32 -4.64
N GLU A 183 -8.78 21.04 -4.05
CA GLU A 183 -7.42 21.14 -4.61
C GLU A 183 -6.66 19.82 -4.53
N GLN A 184 -6.87 19.05 -3.46
CA GLN A 184 -6.34 17.69 -3.36
C GLN A 184 -6.92 16.76 -4.43
N LEU A 185 -8.23 16.87 -4.72
CA LEU A 185 -8.89 16.10 -5.78
C LEU A 185 -8.33 16.46 -7.16
N LYS A 186 -8.14 17.75 -7.44
CA LYS A 186 -7.50 18.22 -8.69
C LYS A 186 -6.06 17.71 -8.82
N ALA A 187 -5.29 17.71 -7.73
CA ALA A 187 -3.94 17.16 -7.73
C ALA A 187 -3.93 15.64 -7.99
N LEU A 188 -4.86 14.89 -7.39
CA LEU A 188 -5.02 13.46 -7.66
C LEU A 188 -5.45 13.20 -9.10
N ARG A 189 -6.34 14.01 -9.66
CA ARG A 189 -6.72 13.94 -11.08
C ARG A 189 -5.51 14.00 -12.00
N GLN A 190 -4.63 14.98 -11.78
CA GLN A 190 -3.42 15.12 -12.59
C GLN A 190 -2.50 13.91 -12.48
N LYS A 191 -2.39 13.32 -11.29
CA LYS A 191 -1.63 12.07 -11.10
C LYS A 191 -2.25 10.88 -11.83
N HIS A 192 -3.57 10.76 -11.88
CA HIS A 192 -4.26 9.73 -12.65
C HIS A 192 -4.03 9.91 -14.16
N ILE A 193 -4.11 11.14 -14.66
CA ILE A 193 -3.83 11.45 -16.07
C ILE A 193 -2.38 11.11 -16.43
N ALA A 194 -1.42 11.53 -15.60
CA ALA A 194 -0.01 11.23 -15.81
C ALA A 194 0.26 9.73 -15.80
N LEU A 195 -0.29 9.00 -14.82
CA LEU A 195 -0.15 7.55 -14.74
C LEU A 195 -0.77 6.84 -15.95
N LEU A 196 -1.92 7.30 -16.43
CA LEU A 196 -2.55 6.75 -17.63
C LEU A 196 -1.69 6.94 -18.88
N GLY A 197 -0.97 8.07 -18.99
CA GLY A 197 -0.06 8.36 -20.10
C GLY A 197 1.24 7.54 -20.08
N GLU A 198 1.67 7.09 -18.91
CA GLU A 198 2.91 6.30 -18.68
C GLU A 198 2.60 4.87 -18.21
N LEU A 199 1.41 4.37 -18.54
CA LEU A 199 0.87 3.16 -17.92
C LEU A 199 1.75 1.93 -18.18
N ASP A 200 2.32 1.82 -19.37
CA ASP A 200 3.16 0.67 -19.74
C ASP A 200 4.40 0.53 -18.85
N GLN A 201 4.95 1.64 -18.34
CA GLN A 201 6.11 1.61 -17.45
C GLN A 201 5.74 1.63 -15.97
N ARG A 202 4.56 2.17 -15.63
CA ARG A 202 4.23 2.56 -14.25
C ARG A 202 2.95 1.96 -13.71
N PHE A 203 2.32 0.98 -14.38
CA PHE A 203 1.03 0.41 -13.94
C PHE A 203 1.03 -0.11 -12.49
N HIS A 204 2.17 -0.54 -11.94
CA HIS A 204 2.31 -0.94 -10.53
C HIS A 204 2.10 0.22 -9.53
N ASP A 205 2.32 1.48 -9.94
CA ASP A 205 2.11 2.66 -9.11
C ASP A 205 0.62 2.91 -8.79
N PHE A 206 -0.29 2.24 -9.51
CA PHE A 206 -1.73 2.47 -9.36
C PHE A 206 -2.24 2.16 -7.95
N SER A 207 -1.71 1.14 -7.27
CA SER A 207 -2.19 0.73 -5.95
C SER A 207 -2.07 1.85 -4.89
N ASP A 208 -0.97 2.62 -4.90
CA ASP A 208 -0.82 3.79 -4.02
C ASP A 208 -1.84 4.88 -4.40
N LEU A 209 -1.97 5.14 -5.70
CA LEU A 209 -2.85 6.18 -6.21
C LEU A 209 -4.33 5.90 -5.90
N ASP A 210 -4.76 4.64 -6.05
CA ASP A 210 -6.07 4.11 -5.67
C ASP A 210 -6.34 4.33 -4.18
N SER A 211 -5.43 3.88 -3.32
CA SER A 211 -5.54 4.03 -1.87
C SER A 211 -5.68 5.50 -1.45
N ARG A 212 -4.91 6.39 -2.08
CA ARG A 212 -4.96 7.84 -1.81
C ARG A 212 -6.24 8.49 -2.30
N PHE A 213 -6.78 8.06 -3.43
CA PHE A 213 -8.04 8.54 -3.96
C PHE A 213 -9.19 8.19 -3.03
N HIS A 214 -9.37 6.91 -2.70
CA HIS A 214 -10.44 6.48 -1.81
C HIS A 214 -10.31 7.10 -0.41
N ARG A 215 -9.08 7.29 0.11
CA ARG A 215 -8.84 7.95 1.40
C ARG A 215 -9.23 9.44 1.36
N LEU A 216 -8.98 10.11 0.25
CA LEU A 216 -9.43 11.49 0.07
C LEU A 216 -10.96 11.57 0.10
N ILE A 217 -11.65 10.68 -0.62
CA ILE A 217 -13.11 10.65 -0.66
C ILE A 217 -13.69 10.37 0.74
N THR A 218 -13.18 9.35 1.42
CA THR A 218 -13.66 8.99 2.77
C THR A 218 -13.42 10.08 3.81
N SER A 219 -12.35 10.88 3.66
CA SER A 219 -12.07 12.01 4.56
C SER A 219 -13.16 13.09 4.61
N ALA A 220 -14.03 13.16 3.60
CA ALA A 220 -15.18 14.07 3.60
C ALA A 220 -16.32 13.63 4.52
N SER A 221 -16.33 12.37 4.99
CA SER A 221 -17.31 11.84 5.94
C SER A 221 -16.62 11.15 7.11
N PRO A 222 -15.96 11.91 8.01
CA PRO A 222 -15.17 11.34 9.08
C PRO A 222 -16.03 10.48 9.99
N ASN A 223 -15.63 9.23 10.15
CA ASN A 223 -16.30 8.29 11.03
C ASN A 223 -15.30 7.26 11.55
N ARG A 224 -15.05 7.28 12.86
CA ARG A 224 -14.07 6.41 13.52
C ARG A 224 -14.25 4.91 13.22
N PHE A 225 -15.48 4.46 12.97
CA PHE A 225 -15.75 3.06 12.65
C PHE A 225 -15.38 2.77 11.20
N ILE A 226 -15.71 3.66 10.26
CA ILE A 226 -15.29 3.56 8.86
C ILE A 226 -13.77 3.54 8.78
N ASP A 227 -13.09 4.47 9.47
CA ASP A 227 -11.62 4.53 9.51
C ASP A 227 -11.02 3.22 10.02
N SER A 228 -11.59 2.63 11.07
CA SER A 228 -11.16 1.33 11.61
C SER A 228 -11.32 0.17 10.62
N PHE A 229 -12.28 0.22 9.69
CA PHE A 229 -12.43 -0.80 8.65
C PHE A 229 -11.51 -0.50 7.44
N TYR A 230 -11.22 0.77 7.20
CA TYR A 230 -10.52 1.24 6.02
C TYR A 230 -9.07 0.72 5.94
N ASP A 231 -8.39 0.54 7.08
CA ASP A 231 -7.06 -0.06 7.10
C ASP A 231 -7.06 -1.49 6.52
N THR A 232 -8.09 -2.28 6.82
CA THR A 232 -8.23 -3.63 6.28
C THR A 232 -8.61 -3.62 4.82
N ILE A 233 -9.52 -2.73 4.42
CA ILE A 233 -9.87 -2.55 3.00
C ILE A 233 -8.61 -2.20 2.21
N THR A 234 -7.88 -1.15 2.63
CA THR A 234 -6.63 -0.70 1.99
C THR A 234 -5.65 -1.85 1.82
N LEU A 235 -5.47 -2.64 2.88
CA LEU A 235 -4.59 -3.79 2.85
C LEU A 235 -5.03 -4.83 1.81
N VAL A 236 -6.29 -5.25 1.85
CA VAL A 236 -6.81 -6.27 0.93
C VAL A 236 -6.67 -5.80 -0.51
N PHE A 237 -6.97 -4.54 -0.80
CA PHE A 237 -6.87 -4.00 -2.15
C PHE A 237 -5.41 -3.79 -2.61
N HIS A 238 -4.53 -3.33 -1.72
CA HIS A 238 -3.10 -3.18 -2.02
C HIS A 238 -2.51 -4.50 -2.54
N TYR A 239 -2.82 -5.58 -1.83
CA TYR A 239 -2.33 -6.90 -2.18
C TYR A 239 -3.13 -7.51 -3.35
N HIS A 240 -4.45 -7.30 -3.45
CA HIS A 240 -5.25 -7.69 -4.62
C HIS A 240 -4.65 -7.24 -5.95
N TYR A 241 -4.21 -5.99 -6.04
CA TYR A 241 -3.58 -5.49 -7.27
C TYR A 241 -2.29 -6.26 -7.63
N GLN A 242 -1.54 -6.73 -6.63
CA GLN A 242 -0.30 -7.49 -6.79
C GLN A 242 -0.50 -9.00 -7.02
N TRP A 243 -1.68 -9.54 -6.69
CA TRP A 243 -1.95 -10.99 -6.69
C TRP A 243 -2.09 -11.59 -8.07
N ASN A 244 -2.72 -10.88 -9.01
CA ASN A 244 -2.87 -11.37 -10.39
C ASN A 244 -2.07 -10.50 -11.37
N LYS A 245 -0.83 -10.90 -11.63
CA LYS A 245 0.06 -10.17 -12.54
C LYS A 245 -0.31 -10.32 -14.03
N GLN A 246 -1.13 -11.31 -14.39
CA GLN A 246 -1.39 -11.63 -15.81
C GLN A 246 -2.20 -10.53 -16.51
N ASP A 247 -3.13 -9.89 -15.80
CA ASP A 247 -4.02 -8.85 -16.34
C ASP A 247 -3.88 -7.51 -15.60
N GLU A 248 -2.87 -7.37 -14.73
CA GLU A 248 -2.67 -6.19 -13.87
C GLU A 248 -2.69 -4.88 -14.66
N ARG A 249 -1.94 -4.80 -15.76
CA ARG A 249 -1.90 -3.60 -16.62
C ARG A 249 -3.30 -3.21 -17.10
N GLN A 250 -4.05 -4.17 -17.66
CA GLN A 250 -5.38 -3.92 -18.22
C GLN A 250 -6.40 -3.56 -17.13
N ARG A 251 -6.36 -4.26 -16.00
CA ARG A 251 -7.23 -3.98 -14.84
C ARG A 251 -6.98 -2.57 -14.31
N ASN A 252 -5.71 -2.19 -14.15
CA ASN A 252 -5.33 -0.88 -13.65
C ASN A 252 -5.73 0.22 -14.66
N GLU A 253 -5.62 -0.03 -15.96
CA GLU A 253 -6.11 0.91 -16.99
C GLU A 253 -7.60 1.21 -16.82
N ILE A 254 -8.41 0.17 -16.67
CA ILE A 254 -9.87 0.28 -16.50
C ILE A 254 -10.18 1.07 -15.23
N ALA A 255 -9.58 0.69 -14.09
CA ALA A 255 -9.81 1.35 -12.81
C ALA A 255 -9.38 2.83 -12.82
N ILE A 256 -8.27 3.18 -13.48
CA ILE A 256 -7.84 4.59 -13.65
C ILE A 256 -8.90 5.39 -14.44
N ARG A 257 -9.45 4.82 -15.53
CA ARG A 257 -10.48 5.49 -16.33
C ARG A 257 -11.80 5.65 -15.55
N GLU A 258 -12.16 4.68 -14.73
CA GLU A 258 -13.29 4.76 -13.80
C GLU A 258 -13.08 5.86 -12.75
N HIS A 259 -11.89 5.93 -12.13
CA HIS A 259 -11.52 7.00 -11.20
C HIS A 259 -11.61 8.37 -11.86
N LEU A 260 -11.10 8.54 -13.07
CA LEU A 260 -11.21 9.80 -13.80
C LEU A 260 -12.67 10.19 -14.04
N THR A 261 -13.52 9.25 -14.44
CA THR A 261 -14.97 9.48 -14.60
C THR A 261 -15.61 9.93 -13.29
N TYR A 262 -15.26 9.28 -12.19
CA TYR A 262 -15.75 9.61 -10.86
C TYR A 262 -15.26 10.99 -10.37
N ILE A 263 -13.98 11.29 -10.56
CA ILE A 263 -13.37 12.61 -10.26
C ILE A 263 -14.08 13.72 -11.05
N GLU A 264 -14.35 13.52 -12.34
CA GLU A 264 -15.07 14.51 -13.16
C GLU A 264 -16.49 14.75 -12.65
N ALA A 265 -17.20 13.70 -12.22
CA ALA A 265 -18.52 13.84 -11.61
C ALA A 265 -18.47 14.66 -10.31
N LEU A 266 -17.47 14.41 -9.45
CA LEU A 266 -17.24 15.18 -8.23
C LEU A 266 -16.93 16.65 -8.52
N LEU A 267 -16.05 16.94 -9.48
CA LEU A 267 -15.68 18.30 -9.86
C LEU A 267 -16.84 19.11 -10.46
N ARG A 268 -17.78 18.43 -11.13
CA ARG A 268 -19.05 19.03 -11.61
C ARG A 268 -20.10 19.16 -10.52
N ARG A 269 -19.88 18.55 -9.35
CA ARG A 269 -20.81 18.46 -8.23
C ARG A 269 -22.18 17.90 -8.59
N ASP A 270 -22.23 17.03 -9.60
CA ASP A 270 -23.43 16.31 -9.96
C ASP A 270 -23.56 15.09 -9.05
N THR A 271 -24.35 15.22 -7.98
CA THR A 271 -24.53 14.15 -6.98
C THR A 271 -25.05 12.84 -7.58
N SER A 272 -25.87 12.92 -8.62
CA SER A 272 -26.41 11.71 -9.28
C SER A 272 -25.32 11.02 -10.09
N ALA A 273 -24.54 11.78 -10.86
CA ALA A 273 -23.39 11.24 -11.59
C ALA A 273 -22.30 10.70 -10.65
N VAL A 274 -22.08 11.34 -9.50
CA VAL A 274 -21.15 10.91 -8.46
C VAL A 274 -21.54 9.53 -7.92
N GLU A 275 -22.80 9.34 -7.55
CA GLU A 275 -23.28 8.04 -7.06
C GLU A 275 -23.19 6.96 -8.14
N LEU A 276 -23.59 7.28 -9.38
CA LEU A 276 -23.51 6.34 -10.50
C LEU A 276 -22.07 5.90 -10.78
N ALA A 277 -21.13 6.85 -10.86
CA ALA A 277 -19.73 6.56 -11.13
C ALA A 277 -19.08 5.78 -9.98
N CYS A 278 -19.38 6.13 -8.72
CA CYS A 278 -18.91 5.40 -7.55
C CYS A 278 -19.38 3.94 -7.56
N ARG A 279 -20.68 3.70 -7.77
CA ARG A 279 -21.23 2.33 -7.80
C ARG A 279 -20.71 1.52 -8.98
N ALA A 280 -20.56 2.13 -10.16
CA ALA A 280 -20.00 1.45 -11.33
C ALA A 280 -18.56 0.99 -11.07
N HIS A 281 -17.71 1.87 -10.51
CA HIS A 281 -16.35 1.54 -10.13
C HIS A 281 -16.30 0.39 -9.10
N LEU A 282 -17.10 0.48 -8.03
CA LEU A 282 -17.14 -0.57 -7.00
C LEU A 282 -17.65 -1.90 -7.54
N ALA A 283 -18.62 -1.90 -8.46
CA ALA A 283 -19.09 -3.11 -9.11
C ALA A 283 -18.00 -3.77 -9.98
N SER A 284 -17.24 -2.97 -10.72
CA SER A 284 -16.08 -3.41 -11.51
C SER A 284 -14.97 -3.99 -10.63
N ALA A 285 -14.61 -3.28 -9.55
CA ALA A 285 -13.63 -3.73 -8.57
C ALA A 285 -14.07 -5.04 -7.88
N LYS A 286 -15.37 -5.21 -7.62
CA LYS A 286 -15.93 -6.43 -7.01
C LYS A 286 -15.73 -7.65 -7.88
N VAL A 287 -16.05 -7.55 -9.17
CA VAL A 287 -15.82 -8.63 -10.14
C VAL A 287 -14.34 -8.99 -10.19
N THR A 288 -13.48 -7.99 -10.16
CA THR A 288 -12.04 -8.15 -10.22
C THR A 288 -11.49 -8.90 -8.99
N LEU A 289 -11.91 -8.51 -7.78
CA LEU A 289 -11.50 -9.20 -6.55
C LEU A 289 -11.94 -10.67 -6.55
N ILE A 290 -13.20 -10.96 -6.89
CA ILE A 290 -13.73 -12.33 -6.93
C ILE A 290 -12.99 -13.20 -7.97
N ARG A 291 -12.59 -12.63 -9.11
CA ARG A 291 -11.76 -13.36 -10.08
C ARG A 291 -10.40 -13.73 -9.49
N SER A 292 -9.79 -12.85 -8.71
CA SER A 292 -8.51 -13.13 -8.04
C SER A 292 -8.62 -14.22 -6.96
N THR A 293 -9.78 -14.37 -6.31
CA THR A 293 -9.99 -15.46 -5.33
C THR A 293 -10.15 -16.82 -6.01
N SER A 294 -10.63 -16.86 -7.26
CA SER A 294 -10.96 -18.09 -7.99
C SER A 294 -9.73 -18.93 -8.41
N GLY A 295 -8.53 -18.35 -8.38
CA GLY A 295 -7.28 -19.10 -8.55
C GLY A 295 -6.99 -20.06 -7.38
N HIS A 296 -7.45 -19.71 -6.17
CA HIS A 296 -7.25 -20.52 -4.95
C HIS A 296 -8.30 -21.64 -4.79
N ASP A 297 -9.46 -21.53 -5.45
CA ASP A 297 -10.53 -22.54 -5.38
C ASP A 297 -10.29 -23.75 -6.32
N LYS A 298 -9.37 -23.65 -7.28
CA LYS A 298 -9.04 -24.79 -8.16
C LYS A 298 -8.15 -25.83 -7.45
N VAL A 299 -7.21 -25.39 -6.62
CA VAL A 299 -6.29 -26.26 -5.87
C VAL A 299 -7.04 -27.13 -4.84
N THR A 300 -8.11 -26.60 -4.23
CA THR A 300 -8.92 -27.34 -3.25
C THR A 300 -9.77 -28.45 -3.87
N LYS A 301 -10.14 -28.35 -5.15
CA LYS A 301 -10.89 -29.42 -5.85
C LYS A 301 -10.01 -30.57 -6.31
N GLU A 302 -8.75 -30.31 -6.66
CA GLU A 302 -7.80 -31.36 -7.09
C GLU A 302 -7.18 -32.11 -5.91
N ALA A 303 -7.02 -31.47 -4.74
CA ALA A 303 -6.50 -32.12 -3.53
C ALA A 303 -7.52 -33.04 -2.81
N THR A 304 -8.75 -33.13 -3.31
CA THR A 304 -9.85 -33.94 -2.73
C THR A 304 -10.32 -35.04 -3.69
N GLN A 305 -9.55 -35.34 -4.74
CA GLN A 305 -9.77 -36.48 -5.64
C GLN A 305 -8.66 -37.52 -5.52
#